data_AF-A0AAU4DEK5-F1
#
_entry.id   AF-A0AAU4DEK5-F1
#
_cell.length_a   1.000
_cell.length_b   1.000
_cell.length_c   1.000
_cell.angle_alpha   90.00
_cell.angle_beta   90.00
_cell.angle_gamma   90.00
#
_symmetry.space_group_name_H-M   'P 1'
#
loop_
_entity.id
_entity.type
_entity.pdbx_description
1 polymer ?
#
loop_
_entity_poly.entity_id
_entity_poly.type
_entity_poly.pdbx_seq_one_letter_code
_entity_poly.pdbx_strand_id
1 'polypeptide(L)'
;MVRRTPQEKKRLSCPKDRRGLHGENDKSSRRNVPRARQDRHQELRRTEQPAPHRIRAYGGTSDDSETRFRRRGTGEWRKWPDFTPSSAVEHRLRRRVERGGTDGAQAAERIARIRRRLGVAPGAEP
;
A
#
# COMPACT_ATOMS: atom_id res chain seq x y z
N MET A 1 24.02 -15.73 -15.74
CA MET A 1 23.15 -15.10 -14.71
C MET A 1 23.92 -15.04 -13.40
N VAL A 2 24.19 -13.85 -12.87
CA VAL A 2 24.87 -13.71 -11.56
C VAL A 2 23.93 -14.21 -10.46
N ARG A 3 24.38 -15.19 -9.68
CA ARG A 3 23.58 -15.81 -8.62
C ARG A 3 23.61 -14.90 -7.39
N ARG A 4 22.51 -14.20 -7.13
CA ARG A 4 22.39 -13.31 -5.96
C ARG A 4 22.31 -14.11 -4.66
N THR A 5 23.00 -13.63 -3.63
CA THR A 5 22.92 -14.20 -2.28
C THR A 5 21.53 -13.99 -1.67
N PRO A 6 21.11 -14.79 -0.67
CA PRO A 6 19.87 -14.55 0.05
C PRO A 6 19.76 -13.13 0.62
N GLN A 7 20.88 -12.57 1.10
CA GLN A 7 20.97 -11.22 1.65
C GLN A 7 20.77 -10.16 0.58
N GLU A 8 21.37 -10.32 -0.61
CA GLU A 8 21.14 -9.43 -1.75
C GLU A 8 19.70 -9.48 -2.24
N LYS A 9 19.13 -10.69 -2.34
CA LYS A 9 17.70 -10.86 -2.68
C LYS A 9 16.82 -10.13 -1.68
N LYS A 10 17.10 -10.26 -0.39
CA LYS A 10 16.35 -9.60 0.68
C LYS A 10 16.52 -8.08 0.64
N ARG A 11 17.74 -7.57 0.41
CA ARG A 11 18.02 -6.13 0.25
C ARG A 11 17.26 -5.52 -0.93
N LEU A 12 17.10 -6.27 -2.02
CA LEU A 12 16.35 -5.82 -3.19
C LEU A 12 14.84 -5.97 -3.01
N SER A 13 14.40 -6.96 -2.23
CA SER A 13 12.98 -7.20 -1.94
C SER A 13 12.42 -6.21 -0.92
N CYS A 14 13.19 -5.84 0.11
CA CYS A 14 12.71 -5.01 1.22
C CYS A 14 12.15 -3.63 0.78
N PRO A 15 12.78 -2.89 -0.18
CA PRO A 15 12.22 -1.64 -0.70
C PRO A 15 11.03 -1.84 -1.65
N LYS A 16 10.97 -2.99 -2.33
CA LYS A 16 9.93 -3.32 -3.32
C LYS A 16 8.68 -3.89 -2.68
N ASP A 17 8.83 -4.55 -1.54
CA ASP A 17 7.73 -5.13 -0.80
C ASP A 17 7.07 -4.04 0.04
N ARG A 18 5.93 -3.53 -0.43
CA ARG A 18 5.11 -2.53 0.28
C ARG A 18 3.83 -3.16 0.82
N ARG A 19 3.85 -4.48 1.07
CA ARG A 19 2.69 -5.23 1.54
C ARG A 19 2.52 -5.05 3.04
N GLY A 20 1.70 -4.07 3.41
CA GLY A 20 1.01 -4.03 4.70
C GLY A 20 1.77 -3.33 5.81
N LEU A 21 1.21 -2.22 6.28
CA LEU A 21 1.35 -1.90 7.69
C LEU A 21 0.62 -3.00 8.47
N HIS A 22 1.36 -3.91 9.11
CA HIS A 22 0.82 -4.90 10.06
C HIS A 22 0.25 -4.25 11.35
N GLY A 23 -0.33 -3.05 11.24
CA GLY A 23 -0.95 -2.31 12.33
C GLY A 23 -2.45 -2.60 12.46
N GLU A 24 -3.12 -3.02 11.39
CA GLU A 24 -4.42 -3.66 11.53
C GLU A 24 -4.26 -5.02 12.21
N ASN A 25 -5.14 -5.28 13.18
CA ASN A 25 -5.26 -6.59 13.79
C ASN A 25 -5.48 -7.63 12.68
N ASP A 26 -4.79 -8.78 12.73
CA ASP A 26 -5.01 -9.90 11.78
C ASP A 26 -6.50 -10.24 11.67
N LYS A 27 -7.27 -10.11 12.77
CA LYS A 27 -8.73 -10.28 12.78
C LYS A 27 -9.47 -9.16 12.03
N SER A 28 -9.01 -7.92 12.11
CA SER A 28 -9.64 -6.80 11.39
C SER A 28 -9.33 -6.86 9.91
N SER A 29 -8.07 -7.13 9.53
CA SER A 29 -7.67 -7.25 8.13
C SER A 29 -8.44 -8.35 7.38
N ARG A 30 -8.62 -9.52 8.01
CA ARG A 30 -9.43 -10.63 7.46
C ARG A 30 -10.88 -10.24 7.16
N ARG A 31 -11.44 -9.27 7.89
CA ARG A 31 -12.81 -8.79 7.70
C ARG A 31 -12.89 -7.59 6.77
N ASN A 32 -11.97 -6.64 6.91
CA ASN A 32 -12.01 -5.35 6.26
C ASN A 32 -11.52 -5.42 4.81
N VAL A 33 -10.55 -6.28 4.48
CA VAL A 33 -10.08 -6.44 3.09
C VAL A 33 -11.18 -7.00 2.18
N PRO A 34 -11.87 -8.09 2.53
CA PRO A 34 -13.01 -8.56 1.72
C PRO A 34 -14.14 -7.53 1.65
N ARG A 35 -14.45 -6.87 2.77
CA ARG A 35 -15.51 -5.85 2.84
C ARG A 35 -15.23 -4.65 1.93
N ALA A 36 -14.03 -4.07 2.02
CA ALA A 36 -13.64 -2.95 1.17
C ALA A 36 -13.67 -3.31 -0.33
N ARG A 37 -13.31 -4.55 -0.68
CA ARG A 37 -13.43 -5.05 -2.05
C ARG A 37 -14.89 -5.16 -2.49
N GLN A 38 -15.75 -5.70 -1.63
CA GLN A 38 -17.18 -5.83 -1.90
C GLN A 38 -17.86 -4.46 -2.06
N ASP A 39 -17.60 -3.52 -1.14
CA ASP A 39 -18.17 -2.17 -1.16
C ASP A 39 -17.81 -1.46 -2.47
N ARG A 40 -16.55 -1.58 -2.90
CA ARG A 40 -16.09 -1.04 -4.19
C ARG A 40 -16.79 -1.68 -5.39
N HIS A 41 -16.93 -3.01 -5.41
CA HIS A 41 -17.66 -3.69 -6.48
C HIS A 41 -19.14 -3.29 -6.52
N GLN A 42 -19.76 -3.05 -5.36
CA GLN A 42 -21.14 -2.55 -5.29
C GLN A 42 -21.24 -1.12 -5.81
N GLU A 43 -20.29 -0.25 -5.48
CA GLU A 43 -20.22 1.12 -6.01
C GLU A 43 -20.04 1.14 -7.53
N LEU A 44 -19.13 0.33 -8.06
CA LEU A 44 -18.95 0.15 -9.51
C LEU A 44 -20.25 -0.31 -10.17
N ARG A 45 -20.90 -1.35 -9.66
CA ARG A 45 -22.20 -1.79 -10.19
C ARG A 45 -23.29 -0.72 -10.11
N ARG A 46 -23.38 0.02 -9.01
CA ARG A 46 -24.37 1.11 -8.84
C ARG A 46 -24.13 2.26 -9.81
N THR A 47 -22.87 2.52 -10.17
CA THR A 47 -22.51 3.59 -11.10
C THR A 47 -22.60 3.14 -12.57
N GLU A 48 -22.34 1.87 -12.86
CA GLU A 48 -22.42 1.26 -14.19
C GLU A 48 -23.86 0.96 -14.62
N GLN A 49 -24.72 0.46 -13.73
CA GLN A 49 -26.13 0.13 -14.02
C GLN A 49 -26.91 1.28 -14.67
N PRO A 50 -26.89 2.53 -14.17
CA PRO A 50 -27.61 3.63 -14.82
C PRO A 50 -26.92 4.21 -16.07
N ALA A 51 -25.66 3.85 -16.35
CA ALA A 51 -24.89 4.46 -17.44
C ALA A 51 -25.51 4.22 -18.83
N PRO A 52 -25.82 2.98 -19.27
CA PRO A 52 -26.39 2.76 -20.59
C PRO A 52 -27.80 3.34 -20.73
N HIS A 53 -28.61 3.31 -19.66
CA HIS A 53 -29.98 3.85 -19.68
C HIS A 53 -30.00 5.38 -19.75
N ARG A 54 -29.10 6.05 -19.02
CA ARG A 54 -28.93 7.51 -19.07
C ARG A 54 -28.34 7.96 -20.40
N ILE A 55 -27.35 7.25 -20.94
CA ILE A 55 -26.72 7.62 -22.22
C ILE A 55 -27.73 7.55 -23.37
N ARG A 56 -28.59 6.52 -23.39
CA ARG A 56 -29.67 6.38 -24.37
C ARG A 56 -30.74 7.47 -24.25
N ALA A 57 -31.04 7.94 -23.03
CA ALA A 57 -32.01 9.01 -22.78
C ALA A 57 -31.51 10.42 -23.16
N TYR A 58 -30.19 10.66 -23.17
CA TYR A 58 -29.57 11.94 -23.53
C TYR A 58 -28.97 11.96 -24.96
N GLY A 59 -29.26 10.95 -25.79
CA GLY A 59 -28.78 10.90 -27.18
C GLY A 59 -27.27 10.62 -27.34
N GLY A 60 -26.60 10.15 -26.29
CA GLY A 60 -25.19 9.79 -26.35
C GLY A 60 -24.98 8.45 -27.05
N THR A 61 -23.90 8.32 -27.82
CA THR A 61 -23.48 7.06 -28.45
C THR A 61 -22.74 6.16 -27.45
N SER A 62 -22.70 4.84 -27.72
CA SER A 62 -22.01 3.84 -26.88
C SER A 62 -20.55 4.19 -26.57
N ASP A 63 -19.89 4.94 -27.45
CA ASP A 63 -18.50 5.39 -27.30
C ASP A 63 -18.29 6.39 -26.15
N ASP A 64 -19.32 7.17 -25.83
CA ASP A 64 -19.26 8.20 -24.79
C ASP A 64 -19.30 7.56 -23.37
N SER A 65 -19.94 6.38 -23.26
CA SER A 65 -19.88 5.53 -22.05
C SER A 65 -18.48 5.01 -21.77
N GLU A 66 -17.83 4.45 -22.80
CA GLU A 66 -16.53 3.80 -22.64
C GLU A 66 -15.44 4.83 -22.30
N THR A 67 -15.51 6.01 -22.91
CA THR A 67 -14.58 7.11 -22.64
C THR A 67 -14.71 7.62 -21.20
N ARG A 68 -15.93 7.77 -20.67
CA ARG A 68 -16.15 8.15 -19.26
C ARG A 68 -15.75 7.05 -18.29
N PHE A 69 -15.97 5.78 -18.65
CA PHE A 69 -15.56 4.62 -17.87
C PHE A 69 -14.03 4.56 -17.71
N ARG A 70 -13.29 4.74 -18.81
CA ARG A 70 -11.82 4.81 -18.77
C ARG A 70 -11.31 6.01 -17.98
N ARG A 71 -11.97 7.17 -18.06
CA ARG A 71 -11.59 8.39 -17.31
C ARG A 71 -11.81 8.29 -15.80
N ARG A 72 -12.81 7.54 -15.33
CA ARG A 72 -13.07 7.37 -13.89
C ARG A 72 -12.04 6.49 -13.18
N GLY A 73 -11.19 5.81 -13.95
CA GLY A 73 -10.32 4.75 -13.45
C GLY A 73 -11.17 3.55 -13.03
N THR A 74 -10.81 2.36 -13.51
CA THR A 74 -11.51 1.09 -13.24
C THR A 74 -11.57 0.70 -11.76
N GLY A 75 -11.08 1.55 -10.87
CA GLY A 75 -11.03 1.26 -9.46
C GLY A 75 -10.40 -0.11 -9.24
N GLU A 76 -9.28 -0.40 -9.93
CA GLU A 76 -8.59 -1.64 -9.70
C GLU A 76 -8.17 -1.68 -8.23
N TRP A 77 -8.52 -2.77 -7.55
CA TRP A 77 -7.99 -3.02 -6.22
C TRP A 77 -6.48 -3.13 -6.35
N ARG A 78 -5.81 -2.05 -5.99
CA ARG A 78 -4.36 -1.99 -5.88
C ARG A 78 -4.08 -2.09 -4.40
N LYS A 79 -3.20 -3.02 -4.01
CA LYS A 79 -2.56 -2.92 -2.70
C LYS A 79 -1.92 -1.55 -2.66
N TRP A 80 -2.45 -0.67 -1.82
CA TRP A 80 -1.87 0.64 -1.64
C TRP A 80 -0.40 0.46 -1.28
N PRO A 81 0.52 1.24 -1.87
CA PRO A 81 1.91 1.20 -1.47
C PRO A 81 1.99 1.74 -0.03
N ASP A 82 1.93 0.83 0.94
CA ASP A 82 2.17 1.13 2.35
C ASP A 82 3.67 1.35 2.61
N PHE A 83 4.01 1.42 3.89
CA PHE A 83 5.37 1.40 4.38
C PHE A 83 6.15 0.16 3.90
N THR A 84 7.42 0.37 3.58
CA THR A 84 8.35 -0.74 3.44
C THR A 84 8.56 -1.44 4.79
N PRO A 85 8.87 -2.75 4.84
CA PRO A 85 9.21 -3.46 6.07
C PRO A 85 10.27 -2.73 6.91
N SER A 86 11.23 -2.10 6.26
CA SER A 86 12.24 -1.26 6.91
C SER A 86 11.65 -0.03 7.60
N SER A 87 10.80 0.73 6.90
CA SER A 87 10.11 1.89 7.48
C SER A 87 9.19 1.49 8.64
N ALA A 88 8.55 0.32 8.55
CA ALA A 88 7.71 -0.22 9.64
C ALA A 88 8.54 -0.58 10.89
N VAL A 89 9.74 -1.15 10.72
CA VAL A 89 10.66 -1.43 11.84
C VAL A 89 11.16 -0.13 12.45
N GLU A 90 11.52 0.87 11.65
CA GLU A 90 11.91 2.21 12.15
C GLU A 90 10.79 2.83 12.98
N HIS A 91 9.55 2.82 12.47
CA HIS A 91 8.37 3.32 13.18
C HIS A 91 8.17 2.59 14.51
N ARG A 92 8.26 1.25 14.54
CA ARG A 92 8.12 0.47 15.79
C ARG A 92 9.22 0.77 16.81
N LEU A 93 10.46 0.97 16.36
CA LEU A 93 11.57 1.33 17.25
C LEU A 93 11.32 2.71 17.89
N ARG A 94 10.92 3.71 17.09
CA ARG A 94 10.53 5.04 17.59
C ARG A 94 9.39 4.96 18.61
N ARG A 95 8.32 4.22 18.29
CA ARG A 95 7.16 4.01 19.20
C ARG A 95 7.54 3.32 20.51
N ARG A 96 8.53 2.43 20.53
CA ARG A 96 9.01 1.79 21.77
C ARG A 96 9.78 2.76 22.67
N VAL A 97 10.58 3.64 22.08
CA VAL A 97 11.26 4.72 22.80
C VAL A 97 10.24 5.69 23.40
N GLU A 98 9.25 6.12 22.61
CA GLU A 98 8.16 6.99 23.09
C GLU A 98 7.39 6.38 24.28
N ARG A 99 7.22 5.05 24.29
CA ARG A 99 6.54 4.33 25.37
C ARG A 99 7.45 4.00 26.56
N GLY A 100 8.71 4.42 26.54
CA GLY A 100 9.68 4.16 27.60
C GLY A 100 10.16 2.70 27.68
N GLY A 101 9.88 1.87 26.67
CA GLY A 101 10.19 0.43 26.69
C GLY A 101 11.58 0.08 26.15
N THR A 102 12.36 1.04 25.66
CA THR A 102 13.71 0.83 25.11
C THR A 102 14.52 2.11 25.22
N ASP A 103 15.82 1.96 25.47
CA ASP A 103 16.78 3.07 25.42
C ASP A 103 16.80 3.73 24.02
N GLY A 104 16.68 5.06 24.01
CA GLY A 104 16.68 5.88 22.80
C GLY A 104 17.97 5.77 22.00
N ALA A 105 19.13 5.64 22.67
CA ALA A 105 20.41 5.53 22.00
C ALA A 105 20.53 4.19 21.24
N GLN A 106 20.14 3.09 21.88
CA GLN A 106 20.09 1.76 21.23
C GLN A 106 19.13 1.73 20.04
N ALA A 107 17.96 2.39 20.16
CA ALA A 107 17.00 2.47 19.07
C ALA A 107 17.56 3.27 17.88
N ALA A 108 18.21 4.41 18.15
CA ALA A 108 18.84 5.24 17.11
C ALA A 108 19.96 4.47 16.37
N GLU A 109 20.81 3.73 17.09
CA GLU A 109 21.87 2.93 16.48
C GLU A 109 21.30 1.81 15.59
N ARG A 110 20.22 1.16 16.03
CA ARG A 110 19.51 0.14 15.24
C ARG A 110 18.90 0.72 13.97
N ILE A 111 18.27 1.90 14.06
CA ILE A 111 17.73 2.62 12.89
C ILE A 111 18.85 2.99 11.91
N ALA A 112 19.95 3.56 12.41
CA ALA A 112 21.10 3.90 11.59
C ALA A 112 21.68 2.67 10.86
N ARG A 113 21.74 1.52 11.54
CA ARG A 113 22.18 0.25 10.96
C ARG A 113 21.26 -0.24 9.83
N ILE A 114 19.95 -0.10 9.99
CA ILE A 114 18.96 -0.46 8.96
C ILE A 114 19.15 0.43 7.72
N ARG A 115 19.24 1.75 7.90
CA ARG A 115 19.44 2.72 6.82
C ARG A 115 20.72 2.47 6.03
N ARG A 116 21.84 2.23 6.72
CA ARG A 116 23.12 1.85 6.09
C ARG A 116 23.00 0.60 5.21
N ARG A 117 22.31 -0.44 5.69
CA ARG A 117 22.13 -1.69 4.94
C ARG A 117 21.28 -1.53 3.69
N LEU A 118 20.34 -0.59 3.71
CA LEU A 118 19.47 -0.32 2.56
C LEU A 118 20.12 0.66 1.58
N GLY A 119 21.18 1.38 1.97
CA GLY A 119 21.76 2.46 1.18
C GLY A 119 20.87 3.70 1.15
N VAL A 120 20.01 3.86 2.15
CA VAL A 120 19.15 5.04 2.31
C VAL A 120 19.94 6.09 3.10
N ALA A 121 20.10 7.28 2.53
CA ALA A 121 20.79 8.37 3.19
C ALA A 121 20.11 8.74 4.53
N PRO A 122 20.87 9.09 5.58
CA PRO A 122 20.28 9.55 6.83
C PRO A 122 19.56 10.88 6.58
N GLY A 123 18.22 10.86 6.55
CA GLY A 123 17.39 12.05 6.32
C GLY A 123 16.36 11.92 5.20
N ALA A 124 16.36 10.82 4.44
CA ALA A 124 15.24 10.51 3.56
C ALA A 124 14.02 10.10 4.42
N GLU A 125 13.08 11.01 4.63
CA GLU A 125 11.74 10.67 5.09
C GLU A 125 11.06 9.74 4.05
N PRO A 126 10.27 8.74 4.49
CA PRO A 126 9.59 7.81 3.61
C PRO A 126 8.53 8.46 2.71
#